data_AF-A0A9E2G6B9-F1
#
_entry.id   AF-A0A9E2G6B9-F1
#
_cell.length_a   1.000
_cell.length_b   1.000
_cell.length_c   1.000
_cell.angle_alpha   90.00
_cell.angle_beta   90.00
_cell.angle_gamma   90.00
#
_symmetry.space_group_name_H-M   'P 1'
#
loop_
_entity.id
_entity.type
_entity.pdbx_description
1 polymer ?
#
loop_
_entity_poly.entity_id
_entity_poly.type
_entity_poly.pdbx_seq_one_letter_code
_entity_poly.pdbx_strand_id
1 'polypeptide(L)'
;MNPTPTPKSLDLNAAELQLVADEGARLLTGQRFSRLVEASERCLLFCGSFVDFAVDFSPGFVHACLCGSRKARGEVGPFTMLLRKHIGGARVISCALPRPGDRILQLAFSSGVRLSMELSGRHANAFLLDDGGAILGSFFPTHSMTRPLSTGAIYTLPPAPTGAAAASPTPAASRFPAEETGAAVDAFFRDAQTTAARDRARTAALTAKTREIEKARKVL
;
A
#
# COMPACT_ATOMS: atom_id res chain seq x y z
N MET A 1 33.59 2.05 2.71
CA MET A 1 32.32 2.44 2.07
C MET A 1 31.46 3.10 3.13
N ASN A 2 31.25 4.41 3.07
CA ASN A 2 30.22 5.03 3.89
C ASN A 2 28.86 4.54 3.39
N PRO A 3 27.94 4.10 4.26
CA PRO A 3 26.60 3.72 3.83
C PRO A 3 25.96 4.92 3.16
N THR A 4 25.55 4.76 1.90
CA THR A 4 24.69 5.71 1.21
C THR A 4 23.49 5.98 2.14
N PRO A 5 23.21 7.24 2.52
CA PRO A 5 22.08 7.54 3.38
C PRO A 5 20.83 6.95 2.72
N THR A 6 20.18 6.03 3.43
CA THR A 6 18.91 5.46 2.96
C THR A 6 17.97 6.64 2.79
N PRO A 7 17.36 6.85 1.60
CA PRO A 7 16.41 7.94 1.45
C PRO A 7 15.35 7.81 2.54
N LYS A 8 15.09 8.90 3.25
CA LYS A 8 14.08 8.94 4.31
C LYS A 8 12.76 8.50 3.67
N SER A 9 12.18 7.41 4.19
CA SER A 9 10.96 6.83 3.63
C SER A 9 9.86 7.90 3.55
N LEU A 10 9.16 7.98 2.43
CA LEU A 10 8.03 8.90 2.24
C LEU A 10 6.68 8.25 2.57
N ASP A 11 6.68 6.97 3.00
CA ASP A 11 5.50 6.19 3.40
C ASP A 11 4.51 7.01 4.25
N LEU A 12 3.23 6.68 4.16
CA LEU A 12 2.24 7.24 5.09
C LEU A 12 2.57 6.84 6.53
N ASN A 13 2.51 7.83 7.42
CA ASN A 13 2.56 7.58 8.85
C ASN A 13 1.17 7.16 9.37
N ALA A 14 1.08 6.74 10.64
CA ALA A 14 -0.17 6.25 11.20
C ALA A 14 -1.28 7.31 11.29
N ALA A 15 -0.94 8.57 11.59
CA ALA A 15 -1.91 9.66 11.65
C ALA A 15 -2.46 10.00 10.26
N GLU A 16 -1.61 9.98 9.23
CA GLU A 16 -2.03 10.17 7.84
C GLU A 16 -2.89 9.00 7.34
N LEU A 17 -2.56 7.77 7.73
CA LEU A 17 -3.39 6.62 7.40
C LEU A 17 -4.75 6.67 8.12
N GLN A 18 -4.81 7.22 9.34
CA GLN A 18 -6.08 7.46 10.02
C GLN A 18 -6.96 8.43 9.22
N LEU A 19 -6.39 9.50 8.65
CA LEU A 19 -7.16 10.42 7.78
C LEU A 19 -7.72 9.69 6.55
N VAL A 20 -6.92 8.82 5.91
CA VAL A 20 -7.37 7.99 4.78
C VAL A 20 -8.47 7.02 5.20
N ALA A 21 -8.39 6.45 6.40
CA ALA A 21 -9.42 5.57 6.93
C ALA A 21 -10.72 6.31 7.24
N ASP A 22 -10.64 7.51 7.82
CA ASP A 22 -11.81 8.34 8.13
C ASP A 22 -12.51 8.77 6.84
N GLU A 23 -11.75 9.16 5.81
CA GLU A 23 -12.28 9.45 4.48
C GLU A 23 -12.87 8.20 3.82
N GLY A 24 -12.17 7.07 3.92
CA GLY A 24 -12.64 5.79 3.41
C GLY A 24 -13.93 5.32 4.07
N ALA A 25 -14.08 5.50 5.39
CA ALA A 25 -15.30 5.17 6.11
C ALA A 25 -16.50 5.97 5.58
N ARG A 26 -16.30 7.25 5.23
CA ARG A 26 -17.34 8.10 4.66
C ARG A 26 -17.67 7.74 3.20
N LEU A 27 -16.66 7.47 2.37
CA LEU A 27 -16.83 7.42 0.91
C LEU A 27 -16.89 5.99 0.33
N LEU A 28 -16.30 5.00 1.00
CA LEU A 28 -16.29 3.61 0.54
C LEU A 28 -17.48 2.82 1.10
N THR A 29 -17.99 3.14 2.27
CA THR A 29 -19.11 2.38 2.87
C THR A 29 -20.32 2.34 1.94
N GLY A 30 -20.83 1.14 1.69
CA GLY A 30 -21.91 0.87 0.74
C GLY A 30 -21.47 0.79 -0.73
N GLN A 31 -20.25 1.21 -1.08
CA GLN A 31 -19.72 1.13 -2.43
C GLN A 31 -19.47 -0.32 -2.86
N ARG A 32 -19.63 -0.57 -4.16
CA ARG A 32 -19.16 -1.79 -4.82
C ARG A 32 -17.98 -1.44 -5.71
N PHE A 33 -16.96 -2.29 -5.71
CA PHE A 33 -15.89 -2.20 -6.69
C PHE A 33 -16.30 -2.97 -7.95
N SER A 34 -16.42 -2.24 -9.06
CA SER A 34 -16.79 -2.77 -10.37
C SER A 34 -15.63 -3.50 -11.04
N ARG A 35 -14.41 -3.08 -10.73
CA ARG A 35 -13.18 -3.60 -11.33
C ARG A 35 -12.04 -3.51 -10.33
N LEU A 36 -11.16 -4.50 -10.36
CA LEU A 36 -9.94 -4.53 -9.56
C LEU A 36 -8.77 -4.90 -10.46
N VAL A 37 -7.68 -4.15 -10.44
CA VAL A 37 -6.49 -4.42 -11.27
C VAL A 37 -5.21 -4.17 -10.47
N GLU A 38 -4.13 -4.79 -10.91
CA GLU A 38 -2.76 -4.45 -10.51
C GLU A 38 -2.26 -3.34 -11.44
N ALA A 39 -2.33 -2.09 -10.99
CA ALA A 39 -1.92 -0.91 -11.75
C ALA A 39 -0.39 -0.86 -11.95
N SER A 40 0.35 -1.55 -11.08
CA SER A 40 1.77 -1.90 -11.23
C SER A 40 2.03 -3.19 -10.43
N GLU A 41 3.26 -3.72 -10.50
CA GLU A 41 3.69 -4.90 -9.71
C GLU A 41 3.47 -4.76 -8.20
N ARG A 42 3.30 -3.52 -7.69
CA ARG A 42 3.12 -3.26 -6.26
C ARG A 42 1.94 -2.33 -5.97
N CYS A 43 1.05 -2.09 -6.92
CA CYS A 43 -0.07 -1.17 -6.74
C CYS A 43 -1.39 -1.85 -7.10
N LEU A 44 -2.29 -1.97 -6.12
CA LEU A 44 -3.66 -2.42 -6.32
C LEU A 44 -4.57 -1.21 -6.55
N LEU A 45 -5.42 -1.30 -7.58
CA LEU A 45 -6.44 -0.30 -7.89
C LEU A 45 -7.83 -0.94 -7.86
N PHE A 46 -8.68 -0.41 -6.99
CA PHE A 46 -10.09 -0.76 -6.85
C PHE A 46 -10.92 0.34 -7.49
N CYS A 47 -11.66 0.00 -8.56
CA CYS A 47 -12.46 0.97 -9.29
C CYS A 47 -13.91 0.93 -8.83
N GLY A 48 -14.34 1.99 -8.15
CA GLY A 48 -15.66 2.11 -7.56
C GLY A 48 -16.63 2.88 -8.45
N SER A 49 -17.88 2.95 -8.01
CA SER A 49 -18.90 3.79 -8.67
C SER A 49 -18.83 5.25 -8.23
N PHE A 50 -18.28 5.54 -7.04
CA PHE A 50 -18.20 6.91 -6.50
C PHE A 50 -16.77 7.44 -6.53
N VAL A 51 -15.84 6.62 -6.08
CA VAL A 51 -14.41 6.93 -5.95
C VAL A 51 -13.62 5.67 -6.25
N ASP A 52 -12.40 5.85 -6.75
CA ASP A 52 -11.45 4.77 -6.86
C ASP A 52 -10.57 4.74 -5.61
N PHE A 53 -10.08 3.56 -5.26
CA PHE A 53 -9.22 3.36 -4.11
C PHE A 53 -7.91 2.69 -4.57
N ALA A 54 -6.79 3.34 -4.32
CA ALA A 54 -5.47 2.88 -4.73
C ALA A 54 -4.60 2.57 -3.51
N VAL A 55 -3.85 1.48 -3.58
CA VAL A 55 -2.94 1.04 -2.52
C VAL A 55 -1.61 0.63 -3.14
N ASP A 56 -0.56 1.38 -2.82
CA ASP A 56 0.79 1.14 -3.29
C ASP A 56 1.66 0.58 -2.16
N PHE A 57 2.33 -0.53 -2.45
CA PHE A 57 3.20 -1.27 -1.55
C PHE A 57 4.69 -1.13 -1.92
N SER A 58 5.04 -0.12 -2.74
CA SER A 58 6.41 0.17 -3.15
C SER A 58 7.25 0.66 -1.95
N PRO A 59 8.38 0.01 -1.62
CA PRO A 59 9.22 0.43 -0.51
C PRO A 59 9.67 1.89 -0.67
N GLY A 60 9.45 2.71 0.37
CA GLY A 60 9.75 4.14 0.35
C GLY A 60 8.60 5.02 -0.11
N PHE A 61 7.53 4.43 -0.68
CA PHE A 61 6.33 5.12 -1.16
C PHE A 61 5.04 4.37 -0.76
N VAL A 62 5.04 3.65 0.36
CA VAL A 62 3.87 2.86 0.78
C VAL A 62 2.73 3.80 1.19
N HIS A 63 1.60 3.72 0.50
CA HIS A 63 0.44 4.57 0.76
C HIS A 63 -0.87 3.95 0.29
N ALA A 64 -1.97 4.45 0.83
CA ALA A 64 -3.32 4.22 0.35
C ALA A 64 -4.00 5.57 0.14
N CYS A 65 -4.84 5.71 -0.88
CA CYS A 65 -5.59 6.92 -1.12
C CYS A 65 -6.89 6.65 -1.87
N LEU A 66 -7.89 7.49 -1.59
CA LEU A 66 -9.06 7.63 -2.44
C LEU A 66 -8.72 8.60 -3.56
N CYS A 67 -9.06 8.27 -4.79
CA CYS A 67 -8.77 9.11 -5.94
C CYS A 67 -9.99 9.21 -6.86
N GLY A 68 -10.01 10.29 -7.66
CA GLY A 68 -10.99 10.42 -8.73
C GLY A 68 -10.89 9.25 -9.71
N SER A 69 -11.93 9.03 -10.51
CA SER A 69 -12.01 7.89 -11.42
C SER A 69 -10.76 7.77 -12.30
N ARG A 70 -10.05 6.67 -12.15
CA ARG A 70 -8.93 6.27 -12.98
C ARG A 70 -9.44 5.31 -14.04
N LYS A 71 -8.97 5.51 -15.28
CA LYS A 71 -9.12 4.48 -16.30
C LYS A 71 -8.32 3.27 -15.84
N ALA A 72 -9.02 2.24 -15.37
CA ALA A 72 -8.39 1.00 -14.95
C ALA A 72 -7.53 0.43 -16.08
N ARG A 73 -6.21 0.51 -15.89
CA ARG A 73 -5.19 -0.07 -16.75
C ARG A 73 -4.26 -0.81 -15.81
N GLY A 74 -3.99 -2.06 -16.13
CA GLY A 74 -3.25 -2.93 -15.25
C GLY A 74 -3.49 -4.39 -15.57
N GLU A 75 -2.70 -5.23 -14.96
CA GLU A 75 -2.81 -6.68 -15.09
C GLU A 75 -3.80 -7.25 -14.08
N VAL A 76 -4.08 -8.55 -14.22
CA VAL A 76 -4.91 -9.29 -13.29
C VAL A 76 -4.09 -10.47 -12.82
N GLY A 77 -3.38 -10.28 -11.70
CA GLY A 77 -2.62 -11.35 -11.07
C GLY A 77 -3.49 -12.28 -10.23
N PRO A 78 -2.89 -13.36 -9.68
CA PRO A 78 -3.60 -14.38 -8.92
C PRO A 78 -4.35 -13.81 -7.71
N PHE A 79 -3.75 -12.87 -6.97
CA PHE A 79 -4.39 -12.23 -5.83
C PHE A 79 -5.58 -11.37 -6.26
N THR A 80 -5.48 -10.64 -7.36
CA THR A 80 -6.59 -9.87 -7.93
C THR A 80 -7.74 -10.77 -8.36
N MET A 81 -7.46 -11.94 -8.95
CA MET A 81 -8.49 -12.93 -9.27
C MET A 81 -9.18 -13.46 -8.00
N LEU A 82 -8.42 -13.72 -6.94
CA LEU A 82 -8.95 -14.14 -5.66
C LEU A 82 -9.87 -13.06 -5.06
N LEU A 83 -9.43 -11.79 -5.05
CA LEU A 83 -10.27 -10.68 -4.63
C LEU A 83 -11.58 -10.67 -5.43
N ARG A 84 -11.51 -10.67 -6.75
CA ARG A 84 -12.71 -10.66 -7.63
C ARG A 84 -13.66 -11.83 -7.33
N LYS A 85 -13.14 -13.02 -7.02
CA LYS A 85 -13.96 -14.19 -6.63
C LYS A 85 -14.75 -13.94 -5.35
N HIS A 86 -14.16 -13.29 -4.34
CA HIS A 86 -14.74 -13.17 -3.00
C HIS A 86 -15.46 -11.84 -2.73
N ILE A 87 -15.08 -10.76 -3.42
CA ILE A 87 -15.65 -9.42 -3.24
C ILE A 87 -16.42 -8.93 -4.48
N GLY A 88 -16.43 -9.70 -5.57
CA GLY A 88 -17.19 -9.38 -6.78
C GLY A 88 -18.67 -9.17 -6.45
N GLY A 89 -19.17 -7.94 -6.61
CA GLY A 89 -20.55 -7.57 -6.27
C GLY A 89 -20.82 -7.32 -4.78
N ALA A 90 -19.86 -7.58 -3.89
CA ALA A 90 -19.96 -7.27 -2.48
C ALA A 90 -19.86 -5.75 -2.24
N ARG A 91 -20.54 -5.27 -1.20
CA ARG A 91 -20.44 -3.88 -0.74
C ARG A 91 -19.39 -3.77 0.35
N VAL A 92 -18.64 -2.69 0.37
CA VAL A 92 -17.81 -2.34 1.54
C VAL A 92 -18.74 -2.02 2.72
N ILE A 93 -18.51 -2.64 3.86
CA ILE A 93 -19.23 -2.42 5.12
C ILE A 93 -18.49 -1.44 6.00
N SER A 94 -17.15 -1.52 6.02
CA SER A 94 -16.32 -0.62 6.82
C SER A 94 -14.95 -0.43 6.19
N CYS A 95 -14.34 0.71 6.50
CA CYS A 95 -12.96 1.04 6.24
C CYS A 95 -12.40 1.64 7.53
N ALA A 96 -11.44 0.97 8.16
CA ALA A 96 -10.92 1.41 9.47
C ALA A 96 -9.52 0.87 9.74
N LEU A 97 -8.83 1.46 10.72
CA LEU A 97 -7.67 0.85 11.35
C LEU A 97 -8.16 -0.18 12.38
N PRO A 98 -7.49 -1.34 12.51
CA PRO A 98 -7.84 -2.31 13.55
C PRO A 98 -7.51 -1.79 14.97
N ARG A 99 -6.48 -0.94 15.09
CA ARG A 99 -6.11 -0.23 16.33
C ARG A 99 -5.65 1.19 16.00
N PRO A 100 -5.93 2.19 16.86
CA PRO A 100 -5.38 3.52 16.70
C PRO A 100 -3.84 3.48 16.62
N GLY A 101 -3.27 4.21 15.68
CA GLY A 101 -1.81 4.26 15.50
C GLY A 101 -1.22 3.10 14.68
N ASP A 102 -2.02 2.11 14.27
CA ASP A 102 -1.55 1.07 13.35
C ASP A 102 -1.38 1.63 11.92
N ARG A 103 -0.33 1.20 11.24
CA ARG A 103 -0.20 1.38 9.80
C ARG A 103 -0.82 0.20 9.05
N ILE A 104 -2.09 -0.07 9.36
CA ILE A 104 -2.87 -1.16 8.81
C ILE A 104 -4.27 -0.64 8.48
N LEU A 105 -4.71 -0.85 7.24
CA LEU A 105 -6.04 -0.48 6.81
C LEU A 105 -6.86 -1.74 6.53
N GLN A 106 -8.07 -1.81 7.09
CA GLN A 106 -8.96 -2.95 6.91
C GLN A 106 -10.25 -2.52 6.19
N LEU A 107 -10.60 -3.26 5.14
CA LEU A 107 -11.91 -3.20 4.50
C LEU A 107 -12.71 -4.45 4.87
N ALA A 108 -13.92 -4.28 5.38
CA ALA A 108 -14.88 -5.38 5.53
C ALA A 108 -15.88 -5.35 4.37
N PHE A 109 -16.31 -6.53 3.90
CA PHE A 109 -17.24 -6.64 2.79
C PHE A 109 -18.52 -7.40 3.18
N SER A 110 -19.60 -7.12 2.48
CA SER A 110 -20.91 -7.76 2.70
C SER A 110 -20.96 -9.26 2.41
N SER A 111 -19.91 -9.81 1.80
CA SER A 111 -19.73 -11.25 1.64
C SER A 111 -19.12 -11.93 2.88
N GLY A 112 -18.82 -11.18 3.95
CA GLY A 112 -18.23 -11.68 5.19
C GLY A 112 -16.69 -11.64 5.20
N VAL A 113 -16.06 -11.52 4.04
CA VAL A 113 -14.59 -11.44 3.92
C VAL A 113 -14.05 -10.07 4.34
N ARG A 114 -12.78 -10.04 4.76
CA ARG A 114 -12.04 -8.82 5.11
C ARG A 114 -10.75 -8.73 4.34
N LEU A 115 -10.38 -7.53 3.88
CA LEU A 115 -9.08 -7.24 3.29
C LEU A 115 -8.25 -6.45 4.30
N SER A 116 -7.16 -7.04 4.79
CA SER A 116 -6.20 -6.39 5.70
C SER A 116 -4.96 -5.96 4.93
N MET A 117 -4.66 -4.67 4.93
CA MET A 117 -3.54 -4.08 4.19
C MET A 117 -2.53 -3.53 5.20
N GLU A 118 -1.41 -4.22 5.35
CA GLU A 118 -0.29 -3.77 6.18
C GLU A 118 0.55 -2.79 5.37
N LEU A 119 0.59 -1.52 5.77
CA LEU A 119 1.20 -0.41 5.02
C LEU A 119 2.50 0.06 5.70
N SER A 120 3.36 -0.90 6.04
CA SER A 120 4.58 -0.66 6.80
C SER A 120 5.85 -0.99 6.00
N GLY A 121 6.33 -0.01 5.23
CA GLY A 121 7.63 -0.02 4.56
C GLY A 121 7.90 -1.30 3.77
N ARG A 122 9.09 -1.90 3.94
CA ARG A 122 9.51 -3.10 3.19
C ARG A 122 8.64 -4.35 3.40
N HIS A 123 7.87 -4.39 4.48
CA HIS A 123 7.00 -5.52 4.82
C HIS A 123 5.55 -5.28 4.42
N ALA A 124 5.27 -4.21 3.67
CA ALA A 124 3.93 -3.88 3.25
C ALA A 124 3.34 -5.01 2.38
N ASN A 125 2.11 -5.42 2.70
CA ASN A 125 1.42 -6.53 2.05
C ASN A 125 -0.11 -6.40 2.25
N ALA A 126 -0.88 -7.17 1.49
CA ALA A 126 -2.32 -7.31 1.67
C ALA A 126 -2.70 -8.77 1.87
N PHE A 127 -3.70 -9.01 2.71
CA PHE A 127 -4.23 -10.32 3.05
C PHE A 127 -5.75 -10.30 2.91
N LEU A 128 -6.29 -11.23 2.11
CA LEU A 128 -7.72 -11.48 2.08
C LEU A 128 -8.04 -12.54 3.12
N LEU A 129 -9.02 -12.27 3.98
CA LEU A 129 -9.43 -13.08 5.11
C LEU A 129 -10.87 -13.54 4.91
N ASP A 130 -11.20 -14.77 5.30
CA ASP A 130 -12.58 -15.21 5.41
C ASP A 130 -13.29 -14.62 6.66
N ASP A 131 -14.52 -15.06 6.88
CA ASP A 131 -15.35 -14.65 8.02
C ASP A 131 -14.76 -15.10 9.36
N GLY A 132 -14.13 -16.29 9.40
CA GLY A 132 -13.37 -16.81 10.53
C GLY A 132 -12.01 -16.13 10.77
N GLY A 133 -11.56 -15.28 9.86
CA GLY A 133 -10.25 -14.61 9.92
C GLY A 133 -9.08 -15.45 9.42
N ALA A 134 -9.34 -16.59 8.77
CA ALA A 134 -8.31 -17.37 8.10
C ALA A 134 -7.89 -16.69 6.80
N ILE A 135 -6.59 -16.78 6.47
CA ILE A 135 -6.01 -16.15 5.28
C ILE A 135 -6.43 -16.97 4.05
N LEU A 136 -7.16 -16.36 3.13
CA LEU A 136 -7.47 -16.93 1.82
C LEU A 136 -6.29 -16.76 0.85
N GLY A 137 -5.58 -15.63 0.95
CA GLY A 137 -4.39 -15.37 0.16
C GLY A 137 -3.72 -14.05 0.53
N SER A 138 -2.53 -13.83 -0.03
CA SER A 138 -1.74 -12.60 0.16
C SER A 138 -1.30 -12.02 -1.18
N PHE A 139 -1.05 -10.71 -1.23
CA PHE A 139 -0.63 -10.05 -2.46
C PHE A 139 0.82 -10.40 -2.81
N PHE A 140 1.71 -10.37 -1.83
CA PHE A 140 3.07 -10.89 -1.95
C PHE A 140 3.25 -12.18 -1.15
N PRO A 141 4.08 -13.12 -1.62
CA PRO A 141 4.53 -14.25 -0.82
C PRO A 141 5.05 -13.78 0.54
N THR A 142 4.63 -14.46 1.60
CA THR A 142 5.00 -14.05 2.95
C THR A 142 6.19 -14.85 3.45
N HIS A 143 7.22 -14.14 3.94
CA HIS A 143 8.43 -14.71 4.52
C HIS A 143 8.53 -14.43 6.03
N SER A 144 7.40 -14.19 6.68
CA SER A 144 7.33 -13.93 8.12
C SER A 144 7.78 -15.17 8.90
N MET A 145 8.77 -14.99 9.77
CA MET A 145 9.25 -16.03 10.68
C MET A 145 8.54 -15.96 12.05
N THR A 146 7.87 -14.85 12.36
CA THR A 146 7.29 -14.58 13.68
C THR A 146 5.77 -14.74 13.74
N ARG A 147 5.10 -14.70 12.58
CA ARG A 147 3.65 -14.89 12.43
C ARG A 147 3.36 -15.91 11.31
N PRO A 148 2.45 -16.87 11.53
CA PRO A 148 1.99 -17.80 10.50
C PRO A 148 1.04 -17.07 9.53
N LEU A 149 1.59 -16.56 8.43
CA LEU A 149 0.86 -15.75 7.45
C LEU A 149 0.65 -16.49 6.11
N SER A 150 0.61 -17.82 6.15
CA SER A 150 0.26 -18.67 5.01
C SER A 150 -1.26 -18.81 4.86
N THR A 151 -1.71 -19.17 3.65
CA THR A 151 -3.12 -19.52 3.41
C THR A 151 -3.60 -20.60 4.40
N GLY A 152 -4.82 -20.43 4.91
CA GLY A 152 -5.46 -21.29 5.91
C GLY A 152 -5.10 -20.96 7.36
N ALA A 153 -4.02 -20.21 7.62
CA ALA A 153 -3.68 -19.77 8.97
C ALA A 153 -4.59 -18.62 9.42
N ILE A 154 -4.84 -18.52 10.74
CA ILE A 154 -5.56 -17.38 11.31
C ILE A 154 -4.66 -16.14 11.25
N TYR A 155 -5.18 -15.09 10.63
CA TYR A 155 -4.47 -13.82 10.54
C TYR A 155 -4.29 -13.21 11.93
N THR A 156 -3.05 -12.81 12.23
CA THR A 156 -2.69 -12.10 13.46
C THR A 156 -2.09 -10.76 13.10
N LEU A 157 -2.52 -9.71 13.81
CA LEU A 157 -1.96 -8.37 13.61
C LEU A 157 -0.45 -8.38 13.90
N PRO A 158 0.32 -7.48 13.25
CA PRO A 158 1.69 -7.22 13.65
C PRO A 158 1.73 -6.86 15.15
N PRO A 159 2.80 -7.25 15.85
CA PRO A 159 3.00 -6.79 17.22
C PRO A 159 2.92 -5.26 17.26
N ALA A 160 2.23 -4.73 18.28
CA ALA A 160 2.18 -3.29 18.48
C ALA A 160 3.61 -2.76 18.61
N PRO A 161 3.92 -1.57 18.08
CA PRO A 161 5.26 -0.98 18.23
C PRO A 161 5.60 -0.84 19.72
N THR A 162 6.70 -1.46 20.17
CA THR A 162 7.22 -1.36 21.55
C THR A 162 8.44 -0.42 21.61
N GLY A 163 8.64 0.28 22.74
CA GLY A 163 9.84 1.10 23.01
C GLY A 163 9.78 2.55 22.53
N ALA A 164 10.92 3.20 22.30
CA ALA A 164 11.03 4.63 21.96
C ALA A 164 10.20 5.09 20.73
N ALA A 165 9.81 4.15 19.86
CA ALA A 165 8.85 4.38 18.77
C ALA A 165 7.40 4.64 19.25
N ALA A 166 7.06 4.19 20.47
CA ALA A 166 5.82 4.54 21.19
C ALA A 166 5.99 5.79 22.09
N ALA A 167 7.22 6.25 22.33
CA ALA A 167 7.53 7.30 23.30
C ALA A 167 7.65 8.72 22.71
N SER A 168 7.22 8.93 21.46
CA SER A 168 6.92 10.28 20.98
C SER A 168 5.44 10.57 21.30
N PRO A 169 5.12 11.35 22.35
CA PRO A 169 3.74 11.61 22.74
C PRO A 169 3.00 12.51 21.74
N THR A 170 3.67 12.98 20.69
CA THR A 170 3.06 13.68 19.58
C THR A 170 3.07 12.74 18.37
N PRO A 171 1.90 12.25 17.90
CA PRO A 171 1.85 11.61 16.60
C PRO A 171 2.50 12.56 15.59
N ALA A 172 3.38 12.03 14.73
CA ALA A 172 3.98 12.84 13.68
C ALA A 172 2.84 13.55 12.94
N ALA A 173 2.87 14.89 12.94
CA ALA A 173 1.80 15.70 12.36
C ALA A 173 1.56 15.25 10.91
N SER A 174 0.29 15.15 10.52
CA SER A 174 -0.08 14.82 9.15
C SER A 174 0.50 15.85 8.19
N ARG A 175 1.10 15.39 7.09
CA ARG A 175 1.45 16.25 5.94
C ARG A 175 0.23 16.68 5.13
N PHE A 176 -0.90 16.02 5.33
CA PHE A 176 -2.10 16.14 4.50
C PHE A 176 -3.26 16.78 5.27
N PRO A 177 -4.11 17.56 4.58
CA PRO A 177 -5.35 18.06 5.15
C PRO A 177 -6.33 16.92 5.44
N ALA A 178 -7.19 17.13 6.44
CA ALA A 178 -8.28 16.19 6.77
C ALA A 178 -9.44 16.27 5.77
N GLU A 179 -9.61 17.43 5.14
CA GLU A 179 -10.51 17.63 4.00
C GLU A 179 -9.79 17.18 2.71
N GLU A 180 -10.46 16.37 1.89
CA GLU A 180 -9.93 15.86 0.62
C GLU A 180 -8.57 15.12 0.74
N THR A 181 -8.38 14.39 1.85
CA THR A 181 -7.14 13.67 2.15
C THR A 181 -6.68 12.80 0.97
N GLY A 182 -7.58 12.06 0.34
CA GLY A 182 -7.25 11.15 -0.75
C GLY A 182 -6.66 11.87 -1.96
N ALA A 183 -7.22 13.00 -2.36
CA ALA A 183 -6.71 13.80 -3.48
C ALA A 183 -5.32 14.39 -3.16
N ALA A 184 -5.12 14.87 -1.94
CA ALA A 184 -3.84 15.41 -1.49
C ALA A 184 -2.75 14.32 -1.42
N VAL A 185 -3.06 13.15 -0.85
CA VAL A 185 -2.16 11.99 -0.78
C VAL A 185 -1.81 11.53 -2.19
N ASP A 186 -2.80 11.37 -3.07
CA ASP A 186 -2.57 10.95 -4.44
C ASP A 186 -1.63 11.90 -5.19
N ALA A 187 -1.91 13.21 -5.16
CA ALA A 187 -1.08 14.21 -5.82
C ALA A 187 0.37 14.16 -5.33
N PHE A 188 0.57 14.07 -4.00
CA PHE A 188 1.88 14.01 -3.39
C PHE A 188 2.68 12.78 -3.83
N PHE A 189 2.08 11.57 -3.75
CA PHE A 189 2.81 10.36 -4.08
C PHE A 189 3.05 10.20 -5.59
N ARG A 190 2.15 10.67 -6.45
CA ARG A 190 2.41 10.71 -7.90
C ARG A 190 3.60 11.60 -8.24
N ASP A 191 3.69 12.79 -7.65
CA ASP A 191 4.83 13.68 -7.87
C ASP A 191 6.14 13.08 -7.32
N ALA A 192 6.09 12.57 -6.09
CA ALA A 192 7.25 11.95 -5.45
C ALA A 192 7.79 10.74 -6.22
N GLN A 193 6.91 9.85 -6.70
CA GLN A 193 7.29 8.70 -7.51
C GLN A 193 7.84 9.12 -8.88
N THR A 194 7.25 10.14 -9.50
CA THR A 194 7.73 10.68 -10.79
C THR A 194 9.13 11.25 -10.65
N THR A 195 9.37 12.05 -9.60
CA THR A 195 10.68 12.62 -9.30
C THR A 195 11.71 11.52 -9.04
N ALA A 196 11.38 10.54 -8.19
CA ALA A 196 12.27 9.41 -7.90
C ALA A 196 12.54 8.52 -9.13
N ALA A 197 11.59 8.39 -10.05
CA ALA A 197 11.81 7.68 -11.31
C ALA A 197 12.81 8.42 -12.21
N ARG A 198 12.70 9.75 -12.31
CA ARG A 198 13.67 10.59 -13.07
C ARG A 198 15.07 10.48 -12.47
N ASP A 199 15.19 10.56 -11.15
CA ASP A 199 16.49 10.47 -10.46
C ASP A 199 17.14 9.09 -10.63
N ARG A 200 16.35 8.02 -10.55
CA ARG A 200 16.81 6.66 -10.83
C ARG A 200 17.29 6.51 -12.27
N ALA A 201 16.54 7.02 -13.25
CA ALA A 201 16.92 6.96 -14.66
C ALA A 201 18.23 7.72 -14.93
N ARG A 202 18.38 8.92 -14.35
CA ARG A 202 19.60 9.73 -14.45
C ARG A 202 20.82 9.00 -13.86
N THR A 203 20.65 8.39 -12.68
CA THR A 203 21.71 7.65 -11.99
C THR A 203 22.11 6.39 -12.75
N ALA A 204 21.13 5.66 -13.30
CA ALA A 204 21.37 4.49 -14.13
C ALA A 204 22.14 4.85 -15.41
N ALA A 205 21.75 5.94 -16.08
CA ALA A 205 22.44 6.43 -17.28
C ALA A 205 23.90 6.82 -16.98
N LEU A 206 24.15 7.53 -15.87
CA LEU A 206 25.50 7.87 -15.45
C LEU A 206 26.33 6.61 -15.16
N THR A 207 25.75 5.64 -14.44
CA THR A 207 26.43 4.38 -14.10
C THR A 207 26.76 3.57 -15.36
N ALA A 208 25.83 3.49 -16.33
CA ALA A 208 26.06 2.82 -17.61
C ALA A 208 27.21 3.48 -18.38
N LYS A 209 27.23 4.81 -18.47
CA LYS A 209 28.29 5.57 -19.12
C LYS A 209 29.66 5.34 -18.46
N THR A 210 29.72 5.32 -17.13
CA THR A 210 30.96 5.02 -16.40
C THR A 210 31.47 3.61 -16.73
N ARG A 211 30.58 2.62 -16.77
CA ARG A 211 30.94 1.23 -17.13
C ARG A 211 31.44 1.12 -18.58
N GLU A 212 30.86 1.86 -19.52
CA GLU A 212 31.34 1.91 -20.90
C GLU A 212 32.75 2.50 -21.00
N ILE A 213 33.02 3.60 -20.30
CA ILE A 213 34.35 4.22 -20.25
C ILE A 213 35.39 3.27 -19.65
N GLU A 214 35.06 2.58 -18.55
CA GLU A 214 35.95 1.59 -17.94
C GLU A 214 36.22 0.41 -18.87
N LYS A 215 35.19 -0.05 -19.61
CA LYS A 215 35.35 -1.12 -20.60
C LYS A 215 36.27 -0.68 -21.75
N ALA A 216 36.09 0.53 -22.27
CA ALA A 216 36.94 1.08 -23.32
C ALA A 216 38.41 1.21 -22.87
N ARG A 217 38.66 1.62 -21.62
CA ARG A 217 40.00 1.71 -21.05
C ARG A 217 40.72 0.36 -20.88
N LYS A 218 39.99 -0.75 -20.76
CA LYS A 218 40.58 -2.10 -20.62
C LYS A 218 40.93 -2.77 -21.96
N VAL A 219 40.49 -2.20 -23.07
CA VAL A 219 40.73 -2.74 -24.43
C VAL A 219 41.92 -2.04 -25.12
N LEU A 220 42.38 -0.92 -24.56
CA LEU A 220 43.61 -0.22 -24.93
C LEU A 220 44.79 -0.71 -24.08
#